data_AF-A0AAW6XUZ6-F1
#
_entry.id   AF-A0AAW6XUZ6-F1
#
_cell.length_a   1.000
_cell.length_b   1.000
_cell.length_c   1.000
_cell.angle_alpha   90.00
_cell.angle_beta   90.00
_cell.angle_gamma   90.00
#
_symmetry.space_group_name_H-M   'P 1'
#
loop_
_entity.id
_entity.type
_entity.pdbx_description
1 polymer ?
#
loop_
_entity_poly.entity_id
_entity_poly.type
_entity_poly.pdbx_seq_one_letter_code
_entity_poly.pdbx_strand_id
1 'polypeptide(L)' 'HEADRLDFQQFVAAYEDLVARTRAGKLTPKDFQGASMTLTNPGTLGTSHSVPRLMAGQGTIIGVGATAYPAEWAGAS' A
#
# COMPACT_ATOMS: atom_id res chain seq x y z
N HIS A 1 11.11 7.48 -4.85
CA HIS A 1 9.98 8.35 -5.21
C HIS A 1 9.81 9.57 -4.30
N GLU A 2 10.70 9.84 -3.32
CA GLU A 2 10.75 11.09 -2.53
C GLU A 2 9.38 11.64 -2.11
N ALA A 3 8.51 10.76 -1.61
CA ALA A 3 7.11 11.06 -1.35
C ALA A 3 6.92 12.18 -0.30
N ASP A 4 7.89 12.36 0.59
CA ASP A 4 7.95 13.41 1.60
C ASP A 4 8.09 14.83 1.02
N ARG A 5 8.51 14.94 -0.24
CA ARG A 5 8.71 16.23 -0.93
C ARG A 5 7.56 16.62 -1.85
N LEU A 6 6.55 15.76 -1.98
CA LEU A 6 5.39 15.98 -2.83
C LEU A 6 4.25 16.60 -2.02
N ASP A 7 3.51 17.53 -2.62
CA ASP A 7 2.18 17.84 -2.12
C ASP A 7 1.19 16.69 -2.40
N PHE A 8 -0.02 16.78 -1.87
CA PHE A 8 -1.01 15.71 -2.00
C PHE A 8 -1.39 15.41 -3.46
N GLN A 9 -1.56 16.43 -4.29
CA GLN A 9 -1.95 16.25 -5.69
C GLN A 9 -0.82 15.60 -6.49
N GLN A 10 0.42 16.05 -6.27
CA GLN A 10 1.62 15.47 -6.87
C GLN A 10 1.82 14.02 -6.44
N PHE A 11 1.60 13.72 -5.16
CA PHE A 11 1.66 12.37 -4.63
C PHE A 11 0.63 11.45 -5.32
N VAL A 12 -0.63 11.88 -5.42
CA VAL A 12 -1.68 11.11 -6.11
C VAL A 12 -1.32 10.88 -7.57
N ALA A 13 -0.85 11.90 -8.28
CA ALA A 13 -0.44 11.75 -9.68
C ALA A 13 0.72 10.74 -9.85
N ALA A 14 1.74 10.82 -8.99
CA ALA A 14 2.86 9.88 -9.01
C ALA A 14 2.44 8.44 -8.65
N TYR A 15 1.50 8.30 -7.70
CA TYR A 15 0.91 7.02 -7.34
C TYR A 15 0.13 6.39 -8.51
N GLU A 16 -0.73 7.16 -9.17
CA GLU A 16 -1.53 6.68 -10.30
C GLU A 16 -0.65 6.26 -11.49
N ASP A 17 0.42 7.01 -11.79
CA ASP A 17 1.41 6.60 -12.81
C ASP A 17 2.04 5.24 -12.46
N LEU A 18 2.49 5.07 -11.22
CA LEU A 18 3.10 3.82 -10.77
C LEU A 18 2.12 2.65 -10.87
N VAL A 19 0.86 2.84 -10.46
CA VAL A 19 -0.20 1.83 -10.57
C VAL A 19 -0.46 1.48 -12.04
N ALA A 20 -0.58 2.47 -12.92
CA ALA A 20 -0.79 2.26 -14.34
C ALA A 20 0.35 1.45 -14.98
N ARG A 21 1.61 1.81 -14.70
CA ARG A 21 2.79 1.07 -15.19
C ARG A 21 2.87 -0.33 -14.61
N THR A 22 2.52 -0.51 -13.34
CA THR A 22 2.44 -1.83 -12.70
C THR A 22 1.44 -2.73 -13.42
N ARG A 23 0.21 -2.26 -13.64
CA ARG A 23 -0.85 -3.01 -14.34
C ARG A 23 -0.49 -3.33 -15.79
N ALA A 24 0.26 -2.44 -16.44
CA ALA A 24 0.74 -2.64 -17.80
C ALA A 24 1.99 -3.54 -17.90
N GLY A 25 2.55 -4.00 -16.78
CA GLY A 25 3.80 -4.77 -16.76
C GLY A 25 5.03 -3.98 -17.19
N LYS A 26 5.03 -2.65 -17.02
CA LYS A 26 6.07 -1.72 -17.48
C LYS A 26 6.94 -1.17 -16.34
N LEU A 27 7.08 -1.93 -15.25
CA LEU A 27 8.00 -1.56 -14.18
C LEU A 27 9.45 -1.79 -14.62
N THR A 28 10.30 -0.87 -14.22
CA THR A 28 11.74 -0.90 -14.45
C THR A 28 12.47 -1.31 -13.16
N PRO A 29 13.74 -1.74 -13.22
CA PRO A 29 14.50 -2.04 -12.00
C PRO A 29 14.56 -0.89 -10.98
N LYS A 30 14.47 0.37 -11.46
CA LYS A 30 14.46 1.56 -10.61
C LYS A 30 13.22 1.63 -9.71
N ASP A 31 12.08 1.12 -10.18
CA ASP A 31 10.81 1.16 -9.43
C ASP A 31 10.81 0.22 -8.22
N PHE A 32 11.74 -0.73 -8.14
CA PHE A 32 11.88 -1.67 -7.03
C PHE A 32 12.94 -1.27 -6.00
N GLN A 33 13.67 -0.16 -6.24
CA GLN A 33 14.80 0.26 -5.40
C GLN A 33 14.44 1.45 -4.51
N GLY A 34 15.09 1.53 -3.35
CA GLY A 34 15.04 2.70 -2.47
C GLY A 34 13.73 2.92 -1.73
N ALA A 35 12.87 1.90 -1.64
CA ALA A 35 11.68 1.96 -0.80
C ALA A 35 12.09 1.96 0.69
N SER A 36 11.70 2.99 1.43
CA SER A 36 11.95 3.11 2.88
C SER A 36 10.83 2.52 3.73
N MET A 37 9.61 2.45 3.18
CA MET A 37 8.41 1.93 3.82
C MET A 37 7.56 1.16 2.81
N THR A 38 6.84 0.13 3.28
CA THR A 38 5.85 -0.60 2.49
C THR A 38 4.46 -0.52 3.12
N LEU A 39 3.45 -0.27 2.29
CA LEU A 39 2.04 -0.41 2.65
C LEU A 39 1.48 -1.64 1.93
N THR A 40 1.02 -2.63 2.70
CA THR A 40 0.34 -3.82 2.15
C THR A 40 -1.12 -3.82 2.59
N ASN A 41 -2.05 -3.87 1.63
CA ASN A 41 -3.49 -3.82 1.89
C ASN A 41 -4.20 -5.10 1.44
N PRO A 42 -4.03 -6.22 2.18
CA PRO A 42 -4.79 -7.45 1.94
C PRO A 42 -6.25 -7.34 2.42
N GLY A 43 -6.65 -6.23 3.05
CA GLY A 43 -8.03 -5.96 3.45
C GLY A 43 -9.02 -5.95 2.30
N THR A 44 -8.57 -5.59 1.09
CA THR A 44 -9.37 -5.72 -0.15
C THR A 44 -9.79 -7.17 -0.45
N LEU A 45 -9.07 -8.16 0.11
CA LEU A 45 -9.35 -9.59 -0.01
C LEU A 45 -10.13 -10.15 1.20
N GLY A 46 -10.59 -9.30 2.12
CA GLY A 46 -11.41 -9.69 3.27
C GLY A 46 -10.64 -10.13 4.52
N THR A 47 -9.33 -9.88 4.60
CA THR A 47 -8.53 -10.22 5.80
C THR A 47 -8.58 -9.08 6.83
N SER A 48 -8.93 -9.40 8.08
CA SER A 48 -8.97 -8.42 9.18
C SER A 48 -7.58 -8.08 9.71
N HIS A 49 -6.69 -9.07 9.75
CA HIS A 49 -5.32 -8.93 10.24
C HIS A 49 -4.34 -9.61 9.29
N SER A 50 -3.16 -9.01 9.19
CA SER A 50 -2.03 -9.55 8.44
C SER A 50 -0.80 -9.56 9.33
N VAL A 51 0.07 -10.55 9.14
CA VAL A 51 1.41 -10.60 9.74
C VAL A 51 2.41 -10.27 8.64
N PRO A 52 2.62 -8.97 8.33
CA PRO A 52 3.51 -8.58 7.24
C PRO A 52 4.97 -8.86 7.60
N ARG A 53 5.76 -9.30 6.61
CA ARG A 53 7.22 -9.44 6.76
C ARG A 53 7.92 -8.19 6.27
N LEU A 54 8.69 -7.54 7.16
CA LEU A 54 9.51 -6.39 6.81
C LEU A 54 10.64 -6.82 5.87
N MET A 55 10.77 -6.12 4.74
CA MET A 55 11.84 -6.39 3.78
C MET A 55 13.16 -5.78 4.27
N ALA A 56 14.26 -6.49 4.05
CA ALA A 56 15.59 -6.00 4.43
C ALA A 56 15.88 -4.63 3.79
N GLY A 57 16.36 -3.68 4.59
CA GLY A 57 16.63 -2.31 4.16
C GLY A 57 15.46 -1.32 4.32
N GLN A 58 14.25 -1.79 4.63
CA GLN A 58 13.10 -0.93 4.94
C GLN A 58 12.99 -0.66 6.43
N GLY A 59 12.51 0.53 6.81
CA GLY A 59 12.31 0.89 8.21
C GLY A 59 10.94 0.49 8.77
N THR A 60 9.92 0.31 7.92
CA THR A 60 8.54 0.05 8.37
C THR A 60 7.72 -0.68 7.32
N ILE A 61 6.84 -1.58 7.79
CA ILE A 61 5.78 -2.17 6.98
C ILE A 61 4.42 -1.98 7.68
N ILE A 62 3.43 -1.49 6.95
CA ILE A 62 2.07 -1.24 7.44
C ILE A 62 1.12 -2.21 6.74
N GLY A 63 0.47 -3.06 7.52
CA GLY A 63 -0.61 -3.94 7.04
C GLY A 63 -1.97 -3.28 7.23
N VAL A 64 -2.76 -3.17 6.17
CA VAL A 64 -4.12 -2.63 6.19
C VAL A 64 -5.11 -3.78 6.06
N GLY A 65 -5.92 -3.98 7.11
CA GLY A 65 -7.02 -4.94 7.11
C GLY A 65 -8.27 -4.40 6.40
N ALA A 66 -9.29 -5.24 6.29
CA ALA A 66 -10.53 -4.89 5.60
C ALA A 66 -11.17 -3.62 6.20
N THR A 67 -11.43 -2.62 5.37
CA THR A 67 -12.23 -1.44 5.74
C THR A 67 -13.71 -1.79 5.62
N ALA A 68 -14.14 -2.84 6.34
CA ALA A 68 -15.53 -3.24 6.43
C ALA A 68 -16.15 -2.66 7.71
N TYR A 69 -17.48 -2.59 7.75
CA TYR A 69 -18.19 -2.30 8.99
C TYR A 69 -17.69 -3.26 10.08
N PRO A 70 -17.31 -2.79 11.28
CA PRO A 70 -16.78 -3.66 12.34
C PRO A 70 -17.71 -4.86 12.54
N ALA A 71 -17.13 -6.07 12.63
CA ALA A 71 -17.93 -7.28 12.82
C ALA A 71 -18.84 -7.20 14.05
N GLU A 72 -18.42 -6.45 15.07
CA GLU A 72 -19.19 -6.10 16.27
C GLU A 72 -20.54 -5.42 15.97
N TRP A 73 -20.68 -4.77 14.82
CA TRP A 73 -21.89 -4.07 14.39
C TRP A 73 -22.59 -4.74 13.21
N ALA A 74 -22.06 -5.84 12.68
CA ALA A 74 -22.66 -6.57 11.56
C ALA A 74 -23.84 -7.46 11.96
N GLY A 75 -23.99 -7.77 13.26
CA GLY A 75 -25.10 -8.56 13.82
C GLY A 75 -26.07 -7.77 14.71
N ALA A 76 -25.93 -6.44 14.78
CA ALA A 76 -26.86 -5.57 15.48
C ALA A 76 -27.97 -5.14 14.52
N SER A 77 -28.86 -6.08 14.17
CA SER A 77 -30.10 -5.83 13.44
C SER A 77 -31.15 -6.87 13.83
#